data_AF-A0A533I1A5-F1
#
_entry.id   AF-A0A533I1A5-F1
#
_cell.length_a   1.000
_cell.length_b   1.000
_cell.length_c   1.000
_cell.angle_alpha   90.00
_cell.angle_beta   90.00
_cell.angle_gamma   90.00
#
_symmetry.space_group_name_H-M   'P 1'
#
loop_
_entity.id
_entity.type
_entity.pdbx_description
1 polymer ?
#
loop_
_entity_poly.entity_id
_entity_poly.type
_entity_poly.pdbx_seq_one_letter_code
_entity_poly.pdbx_strand_id
1 'polypeptide(L)'
;MNYRFTFRLGQNQDATEETRSLFGIKNDTTIFDNPKPTLLIKNLVKSCNNNSVVLDFFSGSATTAHAVMKLNAEDGGNRKYILVQLPEEIEESKPAFKAGYKTIDEIGRERIKRAAQKIKEETNADIDYGFKVIKLENVQEDTLDRLESFDPNVLVSDDYVNDFSNEDSSGLETILTTWLNQDGYGLHAKWEDFKLVDYIAHRYSNSLYIVNEGIESSDISRLIEMIENNELNISRIIIYTYSLPFTIINELKTNIKNLRNNKTVDIIERY
;
A
#
# COMPACT_ATOMS: atom_id res chain seq x y z
N MET A 1 0.71 -34.84 -39.62
CA MET A 1 1.89 -34.12 -39.11
C MET A 1 1.63 -33.85 -37.63
N ASN A 2 2.21 -34.65 -36.73
CA ASN A 2 1.98 -34.49 -35.29
C ASN A 2 2.86 -33.35 -34.77
N TYR A 3 2.30 -32.16 -34.62
CA TYR A 3 2.93 -31.08 -33.85
C TYR A 3 2.89 -31.47 -32.37
N ARG A 4 3.93 -32.15 -31.87
CA ARG A 4 4.22 -32.18 -30.44
C ARG A 4 4.71 -30.79 -30.05
N PHE A 5 3.81 -29.95 -29.54
CA PHE A 5 4.22 -28.81 -28.74
C PHE A 5 4.79 -29.35 -27.42
N THR A 6 6.11 -29.50 -27.33
CA THR A 6 6.79 -29.70 -26.04
C THR A 6 6.70 -28.39 -25.26
N PHE A 7 5.62 -28.24 -24.50
CA PHE A 7 5.42 -27.10 -23.61
C PHE A 7 6.36 -27.25 -22.40
N ARG A 8 7.49 -26.53 -22.39
CA ARG A 8 8.41 -26.54 -21.25
C ARG A 8 7.76 -25.75 -20.10
N LEU A 9 7.45 -26.46 -19.01
CA LEU A 9 6.85 -25.88 -17.80
C LEU A 9 7.90 -25.39 -16.78
N GLY A 10 9.17 -25.77 -16.96
CA GLY A 10 10.19 -25.62 -15.93
C GLY A 10 10.12 -26.74 -14.89
N GLN A 11 11.27 -27.10 -14.34
CA GLN A 11 11.42 -28.15 -13.32
C GLN A 11 11.78 -27.54 -11.97
N ASN A 12 11.58 -28.30 -10.87
CA ASN A 12 11.94 -27.85 -9.53
C ASN A 12 13.43 -27.45 -9.43
N GLN A 13 14.31 -28.17 -10.15
CA GLN A 13 15.73 -27.84 -10.24
C GLN A 13 15.96 -26.46 -10.86
N ASP A 14 15.27 -26.12 -11.96
CA ASP A 14 15.34 -24.79 -12.59
C ASP A 14 14.98 -23.68 -11.57
N ALA A 15 13.97 -23.92 -10.73
CA ALA A 15 13.53 -22.95 -9.72
C ALA A 15 14.57 -22.74 -8.60
N THR A 16 15.17 -23.84 -8.12
CA THR A 16 16.24 -23.79 -7.11
C THR A 16 17.47 -23.07 -7.66
N GLU A 17 17.89 -23.37 -8.88
CA GLU A 17 19.04 -22.74 -9.53
C GLU A 17 18.81 -21.24 -9.78
N GLU A 18 17.63 -20.85 -10.27
CA GLU A 18 17.29 -19.45 -10.48
C GLU A 18 17.34 -18.67 -9.15
N THR A 19 16.81 -19.25 -8.08
CA THR A 19 16.83 -18.64 -6.74
C THR A 19 18.26 -18.53 -6.22
N ARG A 20 19.09 -19.59 -6.34
CA ARG A 20 20.50 -19.53 -5.94
C ARG A 20 21.27 -18.48 -6.74
N SER A 21 21.06 -18.41 -8.05
CA SER A 21 21.68 -17.43 -8.93
C SER A 21 21.32 -16.00 -8.53
N LEU A 22 20.04 -15.71 -8.32
CA LEU A 22 19.58 -14.39 -7.86
C LEU A 22 20.24 -14.01 -6.54
N PHE A 23 20.37 -14.96 -5.63
CA PHE A 23 20.92 -14.70 -4.31
C PHE A 23 22.45 -14.78 -4.23
N GLY A 24 23.14 -15.05 -5.34
CA GLY A 24 24.60 -15.18 -5.38
C GLY A 24 25.14 -16.39 -4.61
N ILE A 25 24.32 -17.41 -4.40
CA ILE A 25 24.66 -18.61 -3.62
C ILE A 25 25.41 -19.59 -4.54
N LYS A 26 26.68 -19.88 -4.21
CA LYS A 26 27.57 -20.72 -5.03
C LYS A 26 27.63 -22.20 -4.60
N ASN A 27 27.16 -22.52 -3.40
CA ASN A 27 27.17 -23.87 -2.84
C ASN A 27 25.76 -24.48 -2.90
N ASP A 28 25.60 -25.74 -2.48
CA ASP A 28 24.30 -26.43 -2.44
C ASP A 28 23.30 -25.87 -1.40
N THR A 29 23.63 -24.78 -0.73
CA THR A 29 22.74 -24.07 0.19
C THR A 29 21.51 -23.49 -0.53
N THR A 30 20.38 -23.46 0.16
CA THR A 30 19.15 -22.81 -0.27
C THR A 30 18.68 -21.84 0.81
N ILE A 31 18.19 -20.69 0.38
CA ILE A 31 17.52 -19.70 1.25
C ILE A 31 16.01 -19.89 1.27
N PHE A 32 15.46 -20.63 0.31
CA PHE A 32 14.04 -20.90 0.22
C PHE A 32 13.87 -22.33 -0.30
N ASP A 33 13.04 -23.10 0.40
CA ASP A 33 12.80 -24.49 0.07
C ASP A 33 11.67 -24.59 -0.97
N ASN A 34 11.92 -25.31 -2.07
CA ASN A 34 10.93 -25.61 -3.12
C ASN A 34 10.24 -24.37 -3.76
N PRO A 35 11.00 -23.35 -4.23
CA PRO A 35 10.42 -22.27 -5.01
C PRO A 35 9.73 -22.83 -6.26
N LYS A 36 8.68 -22.17 -6.75
CA LYS A 36 8.04 -22.56 -8.00
C LYS A 36 8.91 -22.14 -9.19
N PRO A 37 8.92 -22.88 -10.31
CA PRO A 37 9.63 -22.43 -11.50
C PRO A 37 8.99 -21.16 -12.08
N THR A 38 9.77 -20.10 -12.29
CA THR A 38 9.28 -18.84 -12.89
C THR A 38 8.66 -19.06 -14.27
N LEU A 39 9.20 -20.00 -15.06
CA LEU A 39 8.65 -20.35 -16.37
C LEU A 39 7.22 -20.89 -16.28
N LEU A 40 6.92 -21.69 -15.25
CA LEU A 40 5.58 -22.23 -15.02
C LEU A 40 4.59 -21.07 -14.84
N ILE A 41 4.90 -20.17 -13.90
CA ILE A 41 4.02 -19.05 -13.57
C ILE A 41 3.90 -18.08 -14.75
N LYS A 42 5.00 -17.79 -15.45
CA LYS A 42 5.00 -16.95 -16.65
C LYS A 42 4.06 -17.50 -17.72
N ASN A 43 4.08 -18.80 -17.96
CA ASN A 43 3.21 -19.46 -18.94
C ASN A 43 1.73 -19.36 -18.56
N LEU A 44 1.39 -19.42 -17.27
CA LEU A 44 0.03 -19.21 -16.79
C LEU A 44 -0.40 -17.75 -17.00
N VAL A 45 0.42 -16.79 -16.56
CA VAL A 45 0.13 -15.35 -16.67
C VAL A 45 0.04 -14.89 -18.13
N LYS A 46 0.78 -15.51 -19.05
CA LYS A 46 0.73 -15.21 -20.49
C LYS A 46 -0.64 -15.43 -21.11
N SER A 47 -1.51 -16.24 -20.51
CA SER A 47 -2.90 -16.41 -20.96
C SER A 47 -3.81 -15.23 -20.60
N CYS A 48 -3.35 -14.32 -19.74
CA CYS A 48 -4.09 -13.12 -19.33
C CYS A 48 -3.76 -11.90 -20.20
N ASN A 49 -4.60 -10.87 -20.11
CA ASN A 49 -4.37 -9.60 -20.80
C ASN A 49 -3.09 -8.91 -20.32
N ASN A 50 -2.48 -8.10 -21.21
CA ASN A 50 -1.24 -7.38 -20.93
C ASN A 50 -1.37 -6.29 -19.85
N ASN A 51 -2.58 -5.98 -19.38
CA ASN A 51 -2.85 -4.98 -18.34
C ASN A 51 -3.57 -5.60 -17.12
N SER A 52 -3.53 -6.92 -16.96
CA SER A 52 -4.19 -7.62 -15.85
C SER A 52 -3.48 -7.38 -14.51
N VAL A 53 -4.25 -7.52 -13.42
CA VAL A 53 -3.71 -7.64 -12.06
C VAL A 53 -3.63 -9.12 -11.69
N VAL A 54 -2.45 -9.59 -11.31
CA VAL A 54 -2.19 -10.98 -10.88
C VAL A 54 -2.12 -11.02 -9.36
N LEU A 55 -3.04 -11.76 -8.72
CA LEU A 55 -3.08 -11.94 -7.28
C LEU A 55 -2.51 -13.31 -6.89
N ASP A 56 -1.58 -13.32 -5.95
CA ASP A 56 -1.05 -14.53 -5.32
C ASP A 56 -0.95 -14.31 -3.81
N PHE A 57 -1.90 -14.89 -3.07
CA PHE A 57 -2.02 -14.74 -1.63
C PHE A 57 -1.28 -15.82 -0.82
N PHE A 58 -0.47 -16.64 -1.49
CA PHE A 58 0.48 -17.58 -0.89
C PHE A 58 1.84 -17.43 -1.59
N SER A 59 2.33 -16.20 -1.62
CA SER A 59 3.40 -15.83 -2.54
C SER A 59 4.74 -16.52 -2.26
N GLY A 60 4.99 -16.92 -1.01
CA GLY A 60 6.20 -17.62 -0.58
C GLY A 60 7.45 -16.87 -1.04
N SER A 61 8.21 -17.49 -1.94
CA SER A 61 9.40 -16.88 -2.53
C SER A 61 9.13 -15.70 -3.47
N ALA A 62 7.87 -15.29 -3.72
CA ALA A 62 7.49 -14.26 -4.70
C ALA A 62 7.85 -14.60 -6.16
N THR A 63 7.72 -15.88 -6.54
CA THR A 63 7.91 -16.34 -7.93
C THR A 63 6.97 -15.60 -8.91
N THR A 64 5.75 -15.30 -8.47
CA THR A 64 4.73 -14.63 -9.29
C THR A 64 5.14 -13.23 -9.73
N ALA A 65 5.70 -12.41 -8.84
CA ALA A 65 6.22 -11.10 -9.21
C ALA A 65 7.39 -11.20 -10.21
N HIS A 66 8.31 -12.14 -10.01
CA HIS A 66 9.41 -12.39 -10.96
C HIS A 66 8.87 -12.74 -12.35
N ALA A 67 7.88 -13.64 -12.42
CA ALA A 67 7.27 -14.04 -13.69
C ALA A 67 6.55 -12.88 -14.40
N VAL A 68 5.82 -12.05 -13.65
CA VAL A 68 5.12 -10.88 -14.19
C VAL A 68 6.09 -9.85 -14.76
N MET A 69 7.12 -9.47 -14.01
CA MET A 69 8.14 -8.51 -14.49
C MET A 69 8.85 -9.04 -15.74
N LYS A 70 9.22 -10.32 -15.74
CA LYS A 70 9.87 -10.94 -16.90
C LYS A 70 8.97 -10.93 -18.12
N LEU A 71 7.68 -11.23 -17.96
CA LEU A 71 6.73 -11.21 -19.07
C LEU A 71 6.52 -9.80 -19.61
N ASN A 72 6.33 -8.80 -18.74
CA ASN A 72 6.20 -7.40 -19.14
C ASN A 72 7.44 -6.92 -19.92
N ALA A 73 8.65 -7.29 -19.49
CA ALA A 73 9.88 -6.95 -20.21
C ALA A 73 9.97 -7.65 -21.59
N GLU A 74 9.44 -8.87 -21.71
CA GLU A 74 9.44 -9.65 -22.96
C GLU A 74 8.41 -9.16 -23.98
N ASP A 75 7.22 -8.75 -23.53
CA ASP A 75 6.06 -8.45 -24.41
C ASP A 75 5.56 -6.99 -24.36
N GLY A 76 6.24 -6.12 -23.62
CA GLY A 76 5.84 -4.72 -23.45
C GLY A 76 4.53 -4.55 -22.67
N GLY A 77 4.12 -5.56 -21.89
CA GLY A 77 2.93 -5.51 -21.07
C GLY A 77 3.07 -4.59 -19.85
N ASN A 78 1.92 -4.25 -19.26
CA ASN A 78 1.78 -3.46 -18.05
C ASN A 78 0.96 -4.22 -17.00
N ARG A 79 1.25 -5.51 -16.84
CA ARG A 79 0.60 -6.36 -15.84
C ARG A 79 1.09 -5.95 -14.46
N LYS A 80 0.18 -5.90 -13.49
CA LYS A 80 0.48 -5.62 -12.09
C LYS A 80 0.39 -6.89 -11.28
N TYR A 81 1.01 -6.91 -10.10
CA TYR A 81 0.89 -8.02 -9.17
C TYR A 81 0.52 -7.54 -7.77
N ILE A 82 -0.22 -8.37 -7.04
CA ILE A 82 -0.50 -8.23 -5.61
C ILE A 82 -0.09 -9.54 -4.97
N LEU A 83 0.84 -9.46 -4.01
CA LEU A 83 1.32 -10.62 -3.27
C LEU A 83 0.93 -10.48 -1.80
N VAL A 84 0.45 -11.57 -1.21
CA VAL A 84 0.27 -11.68 0.23
C VAL A 84 1.20 -12.78 0.75
N GLN A 85 1.87 -12.50 1.85
CA GLN A 85 2.72 -13.44 2.56
C GLN A 85 2.62 -13.15 4.05
N LEU A 86 2.39 -14.19 4.84
CA LEU A 86 2.49 -14.08 6.29
C LEU A 86 3.97 -13.90 6.68
N PRO A 87 4.28 -13.08 7.70
CA PRO A 87 5.63 -12.92 8.22
C PRO A 87 6.03 -14.13 9.08
N GLU A 88 6.00 -15.33 8.50
CA GLU A 88 6.37 -16.58 9.17
C GLU A 88 7.86 -16.53 9.55
N GLU A 89 8.16 -16.71 10.83
CA GLU A 89 9.52 -16.68 11.36
C GLU A 89 10.38 -17.82 10.80
N ILE A 90 11.64 -17.51 10.54
CA ILE A 90 12.64 -18.47 10.07
C ILE A 90 13.45 -18.96 11.26
N GLU A 91 13.55 -20.28 11.42
CA GLU A 91 14.40 -20.89 12.45
C GLU A 91 15.87 -20.44 12.34
N GLU A 92 16.51 -20.13 13.47
CA GLU A 92 17.89 -19.62 13.51
C GLU A 92 18.92 -20.56 12.86
N SER A 93 18.61 -21.85 12.85
CA SER A 93 19.45 -22.89 12.27
C SER A 93 19.52 -22.81 10.73
N LYS A 94 18.49 -22.25 10.08
CA LYS A 94 18.32 -22.21 8.63
C LYS A 94 19.31 -21.24 7.98
N PRO A 95 19.79 -21.55 6.76
CA PRO A 95 20.68 -20.65 6.03
C PRO A 95 20.12 -19.25 5.79
N ALA A 96 18.80 -19.13 5.56
CA ALA A 96 18.15 -17.83 5.35
C ALA A 96 18.27 -16.92 6.58
N PHE A 97 18.10 -17.45 7.80
CA PHE A 97 18.29 -16.68 9.02
C PHE A 97 19.73 -16.20 9.19
N LYS A 98 20.69 -17.09 8.91
CA LYS A 98 22.13 -16.76 8.92
C LYS A 98 22.51 -15.73 7.86
N ALA A 99 21.72 -15.62 6.78
CA ALA A 99 21.86 -14.61 5.74
C ALA A 99 21.17 -13.28 6.09
N GLY A 100 20.51 -13.19 7.26
CA GLY A 100 19.90 -11.97 7.78
C GLY A 100 18.38 -11.87 7.62
N TYR A 101 17.72 -12.86 7.01
CA TYR A 101 16.26 -12.86 6.86
C TYR A 101 15.57 -13.46 8.08
N LYS A 102 14.69 -12.70 8.72
CA LYS A 102 13.93 -13.11 9.91
C LYS A 102 12.63 -13.79 9.55
N THR A 103 12.01 -13.37 8.46
CA THR A 103 10.69 -13.88 8.04
C THR A 103 10.68 -14.30 6.57
N ILE A 104 9.71 -15.14 6.21
CA ILE A 104 9.54 -15.58 4.82
C ILE A 104 9.26 -14.41 3.86
N ASP A 105 8.48 -13.41 4.27
CA ASP A 105 8.16 -12.25 3.42
C ASP A 105 9.42 -11.46 3.03
N GLU A 106 10.42 -11.37 3.91
CA GLU A 106 11.68 -10.69 3.63
C GLU A 106 12.43 -11.34 2.48
N ILE A 107 12.43 -12.68 2.42
CA ILE A 107 13.01 -13.42 1.29
C ILE A 107 12.26 -13.10 0.00
N GLY A 108 10.92 -13.07 0.05
CA GLY A 108 10.08 -12.71 -1.09
C GLY A 108 10.37 -11.30 -1.59
N ARG A 109 10.37 -10.30 -0.70
CA ARG A 109 10.69 -8.90 -1.01
C ARG A 109 12.09 -8.76 -1.61
N GLU A 110 13.08 -9.47 -1.07
CA GLU A 110 14.44 -9.45 -1.59
C GLU A 110 14.55 -10.13 -2.97
N ARG A 111 13.85 -11.24 -3.20
CA ARG A 111 13.79 -11.86 -4.53
C ARG A 111 13.22 -10.88 -5.55
N ILE A 112 12.15 -10.14 -5.21
CA ILE A 112 11.55 -9.14 -6.11
C ILE A 112 12.59 -8.09 -6.48
N LYS A 113 13.29 -7.50 -5.50
CA LYS A 113 14.34 -6.50 -5.74
C LYS A 113 15.45 -7.03 -6.66
N ARG A 114 15.97 -8.21 -6.38
CA ARG A 114 17.05 -8.84 -7.17
C ARG A 114 16.60 -9.22 -8.58
N ALA A 115 15.39 -9.75 -8.71
CA ALA A 115 14.80 -10.08 -10.00
C ALA A 115 14.58 -8.83 -10.84
N ALA A 116 14.04 -7.76 -10.25
CA ALA A 116 13.85 -6.47 -10.90
C ALA A 116 15.18 -5.91 -11.42
N GLN A 117 16.22 -5.88 -10.58
CA GLN A 117 17.55 -5.44 -10.97
C GLN A 117 18.11 -6.27 -12.13
N LYS A 118 18.08 -7.61 -12.02
CA LYS A 118 18.58 -8.50 -13.05
C LYS A 118 17.87 -8.32 -14.40
N ILE A 119 16.53 -8.24 -14.39
CA ILE A 119 15.75 -8.02 -15.62
C ILE A 119 16.11 -6.68 -16.24
N LYS A 120 16.26 -5.62 -15.43
CA LYS A 120 16.64 -4.29 -15.92
C LYS A 120 18.02 -4.31 -16.56
N GLU A 121 19.00 -4.96 -15.95
CA GLU A 121 20.36 -5.09 -16.49
C GLU A 121 20.41 -5.92 -17.78
N GLU A 122 19.61 -6.99 -17.87
CA GLU A 122 19.61 -7.89 -19.02
C GLU A 122 18.81 -7.35 -20.22
N THR A 123 17.73 -6.62 -19.97
CA THR A 123 16.76 -6.24 -21.02
C THR A 123 16.69 -4.74 -21.29
N ASN A 124 17.00 -3.90 -20.29
CA ASN A 124 16.77 -2.47 -20.30
C ASN A 124 15.35 -2.07 -20.73
N ALA A 125 14.35 -2.93 -20.46
CA ALA A 125 12.96 -2.69 -20.84
C ALA A 125 12.37 -1.53 -20.03
N ASP A 126 11.50 -0.74 -20.65
CA ASP A 126 10.76 0.35 -19.99
C ASP A 126 9.48 -0.21 -19.36
N ILE A 127 9.63 -0.76 -18.14
CA ILE A 127 8.54 -1.32 -17.34
C ILE A 127 8.60 -0.80 -15.90
N ASP A 128 7.50 -0.96 -15.16
CA ASP A 128 7.53 -0.76 -13.72
C ASP A 128 8.23 -1.93 -13.01
N TYR A 129 9.39 -1.64 -12.42
CA TYR A 129 10.21 -2.57 -11.64
C TYR A 129 9.92 -2.51 -10.13
N GLY A 130 9.08 -1.56 -9.71
CA GLY A 130 8.83 -1.25 -8.31
C GLY A 130 7.78 -2.13 -7.67
N PHE A 131 7.68 -2.01 -6.36
CA PHE A 131 6.57 -2.50 -5.55
C PHE A 131 6.43 -1.65 -4.28
N LYS A 132 5.25 -1.70 -3.67
CA LYS A 132 4.97 -1.11 -2.35
C LYS A 132 4.74 -2.24 -1.35
N VAL A 133 5.27 -2.08 -0.15
CA VAL A 133 5.00 -2.99 0.98
C VAL A 133 3.90 -2.37 1.84
N ILE A 134 2.91 -3.17 2.19
CA ILE A 134 1.84 -2.80 3.11
C ILE A 134 1.79 -3.90 4.17
N LYS A 135 1.77 -3.50 5.44
CA LYS A 135 1.65 -4.40 6.58
C LYS A 135 0.26 -4.23 7.21
N LEU A 136 -0.25 -5.31 7.78
CA LEU A 136 -1.43 -5.28 8.62
C LEU A 136 -0.94 -5.29 10.06
N GLU A 137 -1.36 -4.29 10.82
CA GLU A 137 -1.07 -4.17 12.24
C GLU A 137 -2.40 -4.20 13.00
N ASN A 138 -2.40 -4.82 14.17
CA ASN A 138 -3.52 -4.69 15.09
C ASN A 138 -3.40 -3.36 15.84
N VAL A 139 -4.52 -2.69 16.05
CA VAL A 139 -4.58 -1.53 16.95
C VAL A 139 -4.35 -2.03 18.38
N GLN A 140 -3.55 -1.30 19.16
CA GLN A 140 -3.28 -1.67 20.55
C GLN A 140 -4.56 -1.51 21.40
N GLU A 141 -4.76 -2.39 22.40
CA GLU A 141 -5.98 -2.37 23.23
C GLU A 141 -6.15 -1.05 23.99
N ASP A 142 -5.06 -0.45 24.45
CA ASP A 142 -5.05 0.85 25.14
C ASP A 142 -5.51 2.00 24.22
N THR A 143 -5.21 1.92 22.93
CA THR A 143 -5.71 2.86 21.93
C THR A 143 -7.22 2.74 21.82
N LEU A 144 -7.76 1.52 21.76
CA LEU A 144 -9.21 1.29 21.73
C LEU A 144 -9.88 1.82 23.00
N ASP A 145 -9.34 1.51 24.18
CA ASP A 145 -9.86 2.00 25.46
C ASP A 145 -9.86 3.53 25.55
N ARG A 146 -8.83 4.19 25.01
CA ARG A 146 -8.74 5.65 24.93
C ARG A 146 -9.76 6.26 23.97
N LEU A 147 -10.01 5.61 22.83
CA LEU A 147 -11.03 6.03 21.87
C LEU A 147 -12.45 5.81 22.42
N GLU A 148 -12.66 4.77 23.23
CA GLU A 148 -13.92 4.50 23.93
C GLU A 148 -14.19 5.48 25.07
N SER A 149 -13.15 5.86 25.83
CA SER A 149 -13.26 6.80 26.96
C SER A 149 -13.21 8.28 26.57
N PHE A 150 -13.07 8.58 25.27
CA PHE A 150 -13.00 9.94 24.75
C PHE A 150 -14.22 10.78 25.15
N ASP A 151 -13.95 11.91 25.82
CA ASP A 151 -14.92 12.96 26.10
C ASP A 151 -14.54 14.23 25.31
N PRO A 152 -15.34 14.64 24.31
CA PRO A 152 -15.05 15.82 23.49
C PRO A 152 -15.08 17.14 24.27
N ASN A 153 -15.52 17.14 25.54
CA ASN A 153 -15.54 18.33 26.40
C ASN A 153 -14.29 18.45 27.29
N VAL A 154 -13.45 17.42 27.34
CA VAL A 154 -12.20 17.45 28.11
C VAL A 154 -11.08 17.87 27.17
N LEU A 155 -10.38 18.95 27.52
CA LEU A 155 -9.14 19.34 26.83
C LEU A 155 -8.04 18.34 27.21
N VAL A 156 -7.99 17.21 26.52
CA VAL A 156 -6.85 16.30 26.58
C VAL A 156 -5.99 16.55 25.34
N SER A 157 -4.70 16.81 25.54
CA SER A 157 -3.69 16.99 24.49
C SER A 157 -3.15 15.64 24.01
N ASP A 158 -4.03 14.66 23.82
CA ASP A 158 -3.63 13.33 23.40
C ASP A 158 -3.57 13.32 21.87
N ASP A 159 -2.37 13.10 21.32
CA ASP A 159 -2.17 12.94 19.88
C ASP A 159 -2.73 11.59 19.43
N TYR A 160 -4.04 11.56 19.20
CA TYR A 160 -4.77 10.36 18.77
C TYR A 160 -4.37 9.86 17.38
N VAL A 161 -3.66 10.68 16.60
CA VAL A 161 -3.10 10.23 15.31
C VAL A 161 -1.88 9.38 15.59
N ASN A 162 -0.98 9.85 16.46
CA ASN A 162 0.26 9.16 16.77
C ASN A 162 0.06 7.79 17.45
N ASP A 163 -1.11 7.50 18.01
CA ASP A 163 -1.47 6.17 18.50
C ASP A 163 -1.42 5.08 17.42
N PHE A 164 -1.58 5.47 16.15
CA PHE A 164 -1.49 4.57 15.01
C PHE A 164 -0.08 4.50 14.40
N SER A 165 0.91 5.14 15.02
CA SER A 165 2.31 5.08 14.59
C SER A 165 2.92 3.73 14.94
N ASN A 166 3.83 3.25 14.09
CA ASN A 166 4.64 2.05 14.34
C ASN A 166 6.08 2.30 13.87
N GLU A 167 6.93 1.26 13.94
CA GLU A 167 8.34 1.36 13.57
C GLU A 167 8.56 1.77 12.10
N ASP A 168 7.62 1.46 11.21
CA ASP A 168 7.74 1.66 9.76
C ASP A 168 6.91 2.83 9.21
N SER A 169 5.94 3.37 9.96
CA SER A 169 4.98 4.35 9.45
C SER A 169 4.45 5.26 10.55
N SER A 170 4.24 6.53 10.21
CA SER A 170 3.53 7.47 11.07
C SER A 170 2.05 7.12 11.16
N GLY A 171 1.40 7.51 12.26
CA GLY A 171 -0.04 7.28 12.43
C GLY A 171 -0.90 7.92 11.36
N LEU A 172 -0.48 9.08 10.85
CA LEU A 172 -1.10 9.72 9.70
C LEU A 172 -1.07 8.83 8.44
N GLU A 173 0.09 8.24 8.13
CA GLU A 173 0.24 7.33 6.99
C GLU A 173 -0.61 6.07 7.16
N THR A 174 -0.68 5.53 8.39
CA THR A 174 -1.53 4.38 8.75
C THR A 174 -3.01 4.69 8.53
N ILE A 175 -3.50 5.81 9.08
CA ILE A 175 -4.90 6.24 8.96
C ILE A 175 -5.24 6.49 7.49
N LEU A 176 -4.45 7.32 6.79
CA LEU A 176 -4.72 7.66 5.39
C LEU A 176 -4.67 6.44 4.48
N THR A 177 -3.70 5.54 4.64
CA THR A 177 -3.63 4.30 3.84
C THR A 177 -4.87 3.43 4.06
N THR A 178 -5.30 3.27 5.31
CA THR A 178 -6.51 2.51 5.67
C THR A 178 -7.76 3.13 5.07
N TRP A 179 -7.90 4.44 5.20
CA TRP A 179 -9.07 5.19 4.77
C TRP A 179 -9.19 5.33 3.26
N LEU A 180 -8.09 5.59 2.55
CA LEU A 180 -8.07 5.59 1.10
C LEU A 180 -8.47 4.22 0.54
N ASN A 181 -8.04 3.14 1.19
CA ASN A 181 -8.46 1.79 0.82
C ASN A 181 -9.95 1.55 1.09
N GLN A 182 -10.45 1.92 2.28
CA GLN A 182 -11.87 1.86 2.62
C GLN A 182 -12.75 2.67 1.66
N ASP A 183 -12.22 3.78 1.16
CA ASP A 183 -12.88 4.67 0.20
C ASP A 183 -12.84 4.18 -1.25
N GLY A 184 -12.28 3.00 -1.49
CA GLY A 184 -12.24 2.35 -2.81
C GLY A 184 -11.10 2.80 -3.71
N TYR A 185 -10.16 3.62 -3.22
CA TYR A 185 -8.98 4.03 -3.99
C TYR A 185 -7.86 2.98 -3.98
N GLY A 186 -7.94 2.02 -3.06
CA GLY A 186 -7.00 0.92 -2.93
C GLY A 186 -5.68 1.31 -2.25
N LEU A 187 -4.84 0.32 -1.97
CA LEU A 187 -3.65 0.46 -1.13
C LEU A 187 -2.47 1.22 -1.76
N HIS A 188 -2.58 1.53 -3.06
CA HIS A 188 -1.56 2.24 -3.84
C HIS A 188 -1.86 3.73 -4.01
N ALA A 189 -3.02 4.19 -3.53
CA ALA A 189 -3.37 5.60 -3.56
C ALA A 189 -2.32 6.43 -2.80
N LYS A 190 -1.94 7.56 -3.38
CA LYS A 190 -1.05 8.55 -2.78
C LYS A 190 -1.79 9.88 -2.76
N TRP A 191 -2.00 10.42 -1.57
CA TRP A 191 -2.62 11.72 -1.41
C TRP A 191 -1.65 12.84 -1.79
N GLU A 192 -2.22 14.02 -1.96
CA GLU A 192 -1.52 15.28 -2.12
C GLU A 192 -1.76 16.13 -0.88
N ASP A 193 -0.70 16.71 -0.33
CA ASP A 193 -0.83 17.66 0.78
C ASP A 193 -1.48 18.95 0.26
N PHE A 194 -2.51 19.39 0.96
CA PHE A 194 -3.33 20.52 0.60
C PHE A 194 -3.32 21.53 1.74
N LYS A 195 -2.47 22.55 1.60
CA LYS A 195 -2.33 23.61 2.61
C LYS A 195 -3.53 24.58 2.54
N LEU A 196 -4.15 24.82 3.69
CA LEU A 196 -5.15 25.87 3.90
C LEU A 196 -4.44 27.17 4.32
N VAL A 197 -4.77 27.74 5.48
CA VAL A 197 -4.06 28.90 6.02
C VAL A 197 -2.79 28.39 6.69
N ASP A 198 -2.96 27.67 7.80
CA ASP A 198 -1.88 27.08 8.58
C ASP A 198 -2.00 25.55 8.66
N TYR A 199 -3.21 25.01 8.46
CA TYR A 199 -3.46 23.57 8.45
C TYR A 199 -3.08 22.90 7.13
N ILE A 200 -2.61 21.66 7.21
CA ILE A 200 -2.35 20.78 6.05
C ILE A 200 -3.39 19.66 6.07
N ALA A 201 -4.33 19.71 5.12
CA ALA A 201 -5.23 18.62 4.81
C ALA A 201 -4.61 17.69 3.76
N HIS A 202 -5.19 16.52 3.54
CA HIS A 202 -4.72 15.57 2.54
C HIS A 202 -5.80 15.30 1.51
N ARG A 203 -5.48 15.40 0.22
CA ARG A 203 -6.46 15.27 -0.86
C ARG A 203 -6.16 14.05 -1.71
N TYR A 204 -7.20 13.32 -2.10
CA TYR A 204 -7.11 12.34 -3.17
C TYR A 204 -8.37 12.37 -4.03
N SER A 205 -8.21 12.53 -5.35
CA SER A 205 -9.33 12.66 -6.28
C SER A 205 -10.29 13.79 -5.84
N ASN A 206 -11.54 13.45 -5.50
CA ASN A 206 -12.59 14.33 -5.00
C ASN A 206 -12.83 14.22 -3.49
N SER A 207 -11.91 13.59 -2.75
CA SER A 207 -11.93 13.50 -1.29
C SER A 207 -10.91 14.45 -0.67
N LEU A 208 -11.31 15.14 0.39
CA LEU A 208 -10.39 15.83 1.31
C LEU A 208 -10.41 15.10 2.67
N TYR A 209 -9.26 14.89 3.26
CA TYR A 209 -9.05 14.22 4.54
C TYR A 209 -8.47 15.21 5.54
N ILE A 210 -9.12 15.37 6.69
CA ILE A 210 -8.68 16.21 7.80
C ILE A 210 -8.43 15.25 8.96
N VAL A 211 -7.15 15.00 9.26
CA VAL A 211 -6.71 13.93 10.17
C VAL A 211 -5.90 14.47 11.33
N ASN A 212 -4.90 15.32 11.07
CA ASN A 212 -4.09 15.91 12.14
C ASN A 212 -4.89 16.93 12.96
N GLU A 213 -4.42 17.19 14.17
CA GLU A 213 -4.90 18.26 15.02
C GLU A 213 -4.49 19.65 14.51
N GLY A 214 -5.06 20.70 15.12
CA GLY A 214 -4.63 22.08 14.90
C GLY A 214 -5.32 22.81 13.75
N ILE A 215 -6.42 22.27 13.21
CA ILE A 215 -7.26 23.02 12.27
C ILE A 215 -8.03 24.14 13.01
N GLU A 216 -8.00 25.36 12.45
CA GLU A 216 -8.65 26.52 13.05
C GLU A 216 -9.81 27.07 12.19
N SER A 217 -10.64 27.95 12.75
CA SER A 217 -11.77 28.58 12.03
C SER A 217 -11.32 29.37 10.78
N SER A 218 -10.09 29.88 10.78
CA SER A 218 -9.46 30.54 9.62
C SER A 218 -9.29 29.55 8.45
N ASP A 219 -8.83 28.33 8.73
CA ASP A 219 -8.71 27.25 7.75
C ASP A 219 -10.06 26.79 7.22
N ILE A 220 -11.07 26.67 8.09
CA ILE A 220 -12.45 26.34 7.69
C ILE A 220 -12.99 27.41 6.75
N SER A 221 -12.85 28.69 7.11
CA SER A 221 -13.29 29.80 6.28
C SER A 221 -12.61 29.78 4.91
N ARG A 222 -11.30 29.51 4.87
CA ARG A 222 -10.54 29.38 3.61
C ARG A 222 -11.01 28.18 2.79
N LEU A 223 -11.23 27.02 3.40
CA LEU A 223 -11.74 25.82 2.73
C LEU A 223 -13.07 26.09 2.03
N ILE A 224 -14.01 26.73 2.73
CA ILE A 224 -15.34 27.03 2.22
C ILE A 224 -15.27 28.01 1.05
N GLU A 225 -14.49 29.09 1.19
CA GLU A 225 -14.25 30.05 0.10
C GLU A 225 -13.73 29.33 -1.16
N MET A 226 -12.75 28.44 -1.01
CA MET A 226 -12.17 27.70 -2.13
C MET A 226 -13.19 26.78 -2.82
N ILE A 227 -14.10 26.14 -2.07
CA ILE A 227 -15.17 25.31 -2.62
C ILE A 227 -16.17 26.17 -3.41
N GLU A 228 -16.59 27.30 -2.83
CA GLU A 228 -17.58 28.20 -3.45
C GLU A 228 -17.06 28.87 -4.73
N ASN A 229 -15.75 29.20 -4.77
CA ASN A 229 -15.07 29.83 -5.89
C ASN A 229 -14.63 28.85 -6.99
N ASN A 230 -14.89 27.55 -6.85
CA ASN A 230 -14.42 26.48 -7.74
C ASN A 230 -12.90 26.27 -7.77
N GLU A 231 -12.17 26.80 -6.78
CA GLU A 231 -10.74 26.56 -6.61
C GLU A 231 -10.50 25.12 -6.10
N LEU A 232 -11.43 24.59 -5.31
CA LEU A 232 -11.38 23.24 -4.76
C LEU A 232 -12.62 22.44 -5.15
N ASN A 233 -12.50 21.58 -6.15
CA ASN A 233 -13.57 20.67 -6.56
C ASN A 233 -13.47 19.33 -5.82
N ILE A 234 -14.26 19.17 -4.75
CA ILE A 234 -14.40 17.94 -3.97
C ILE A 234 -15.87 17.58 -3.80
N SER A 235 -16.17 16.31 -3.54
CA SER A 235 -17.54 15.85 -3.24
C SER A 235 -17.69 15.37 -1.79
N ARG A 236 -16.59 15.10 -1.08
CA ARG A 236 -16.62 14.65 0.30
C ARG A 236 -15.42 15.14 1.10
N ILE A 237 -15.65 15.41 2.38
CA ILE A 237 -14.65 15.68 3.40
C ILE A 237 -14.75 14.56 4.44
N ILE A 238 -13.64 13.88 4.68
CA ILE A 238 -13.52 12.84 5.69
C ILE A 238 -12.77 13.46 6.87
N ILE A 239 -13.34 13.38 8.06
CA ILE A 239 -12.72 13.94 9.27
C ILE A 239 -12.44 12.84 10.30
N TYR A 240 -11.28 12.93 10.94
CA TYR A 240 -10.96 12.16 12.15
C TYR A 240 -11.52 12.89 13.35
N THR A 241 -12.59 12.37 13.95
CA THR A 241 -13.33 13.12 14.97
C THR A 241 -12.53 13.32 16.26
N TYR A 242 -11.59 12.43 16.56
CA TYR A 242 -10.80 12.48 17.80
C TYR A 242 -9.76 13.60 17.81
N SER A 243 -9.29 14.05 16.64
CA SER A 243 -8.28 15.11 16.52
C SER A 243 -8.88 16.51 16.30
N LEU A 244 -10.21 16.64 16.24
CA LEU A 244 -10.90 17.89 15.97
C LEU A 244 -11.78 18.32 17.17
N PRO A 245 -11.68 19.58 17.64
CA PRO A 245 -12.59 20.09 18.64
C PRO A 245 -14.05 20.08 18.15
N PHE A 246 -15.00 19.77 19.04
CA PHE A 246 -16.43 19.76 18.71
C PHE A 246 -16.94 21.07 18.10
N THR A 247 -16.38 22.21 18.52
CA THR A 247 -16.69 23.53 17.95
C THR A 247 -16.32 23.61 16.47
N ILE A 248 -15.13 23.14 16.09
CA ILE A 248 -14.65 23.13 14.71
C ILE A 248 -15.47 22.16 13.85
N ILE A 249 -15.81 20.98 14.37
CA ILE A 249 -16.65 20.00 13.65
C ILE A 249 -18.02 20.62 13.32
N ASN A 250 -18.66 21.28 14.29
CA ASN A 250 -19.96 21.93 14.07
C ASN A 250 -19.87 23.13 13.14
N GLU A 251 -18.80 23.93 13.25
CA GLU A 251 -18.54 25.03 12.33
C GLU A 251 -18.43 24.51 10.88
N LEU A 252 -17.62 23.48 10.65
CA LEU A 252 -17.47 22.84 9.35
C LEU A 252 -18.82 22.32 8.83
N LYS A 253 -19.56 21.56 9.64
CA LYS A 253 -20.90 21.05 9.27
C LYS A 253 -21.89 22.15 8.91
N THR A 254 -21.90 23.23 9.69
CA THR A 254 -22.79 24.37 9.45
C THR A 254 -22.43 25.09 8.17
N ASN A 255 -21.15 25.33 7.91
CA ASN A 255 -20.71 25.98 6.68
C ASN A 255 -20.97 25.11 5.44
N ILE A 256 -20.66 23.81 5.50
CA ILE A 256 -20.91 22.88 4.39
C ILE A 256 -22.41 22.78 4.05
N LYS A 257 -23.29 22.76 5.06
CA LYS A 257 -24.75 22.76 4.85
C LYS A 257 -25.26 24.04 4.15
N ASN A 258 -24.58 25.16 4.35
CA ASN A 258 -24.96 26.48 3.84
C ASN A 258 -24.15 26.90 2.60
N LEU A 259 -23.45 25.96 1.96
CA LEU A 259 -22.67 26.24 0.74
C LEU A 259 -23.53 26.90 -0.33
N ARG A 260 -22.96 27.92 -0.95
CA ARG A 260 -23.60 28.64 -2.07
C ARG A 260 -23.35 27.92 -3.39
N ASN A 261 -23.90 28.49 -4.47
CA ASN A 261 -23.63 28.08 -5.86
C ASN A 261 -24.00 26.62 -6.20
N ASN A 262 -25.03 26.06 -5.53
CA ASN A 262 -25.49 24.68 -5.70
C ASN A 262 -24.37 23.63 -5.53
N LYS A 263 -23.36 23.94 -4.69
CA LYS A 263 -22.31 22.98 -4.33
C LYS A 263 -22.83 22.02 -3.27
N THR A 264 -22.51 20.74 -3.43
CA THR A 264 -22.84 19.69 -2.47
C THR A 264 -21.57 18.95 -2.10
N VAL A 265 -21.24 18.95 -0.82
CA VAL A 265 -20.09 18.24 -0.25
C VAL A 265 -20.59 17.46 0.96
N ASP A 266 -20.32 16.16 0.99
CA ASP A 266 -20.68 15.31 2.12
C ASP A 266 -19.60 15.34 3.19
N ILE A 267 -19.98 15.33 4.46
CA ILE A 267 -19.05 15.14 5.57
C ILE A 267 -19.19 13.70 6.07
N ILE A 268 -18.06 13.00 6.14
CA ILE A 268 -17.95 11.64 6.66
C ILE A 268 -17.10 11.70 7.93
N GLU A 269 -17.73 11.38 9.05
CA GLU A 269 -17.05 11.26 10.34
C GLU A 269 -16.48 9.85 10.47
N ARG A 270 -15.21 9.77 10.87
CA ARG A 270 -14.54 8.52 11.19
C ARG A 270 -13.91 8.59 12.57
N TYR A 271 -13.99 7.45 13.22
CA TYR A 271 -13.48 7.11 14.53
C TYR A 271 -12.37 6.08 14.34
#